data_AF-A0A9Q4L479-F1
#
_entry.id   AF-A0A9Q4L479-F1
#
_cell.length_a   1.000
_cell.length_b   1.000
_cell.length_c   1.000
_cell.angle_alpha   90.00
_cell.angle_beta   90.00
_cell.angle_gamma   90.00
#
_symmetry.space_group_name_H-M   'P 1'
#
loop_
_entity.id
_entity.type
_entity.pdbx_description
1 polymer ?
#
loop_
_entity_poly.entity_id
_entity_poly.type
_entity_poly.pdbx_seq_one_letter_code
_entity_poly.pdbx_strand_id
1 'polypeptide(L)'
;MDEHTRDSTVEAPAGNPTGWQPSAGRWDHATLRRATGHGVRLFNDGAFHESHDCFEDEWYNYGNGTTESKYCHGMVQVAAGAYKRVDFANDDGMRSLFETALQYLHGVPNDYYGVDVLAVRTALTNALEDPAQIDGWRIPLDGERPIAGPADYDYAESLED
;
A
#
# COMPACT_ATOMS: atom_id res chain seq x y z
N MET A 1 -14.46 -14.13 -15.41
CA MET A 1 -13.30 -14.02 -14.50
C MET A 1 -12.19 -13.24 -15.21
N ASP A 2 -12.46 -11.96 -15.51
CA ASP A 2 -11.52 -10.99 -16.13
C ASP A 2 -11.62 -9.61 -15.45
N GLU A 3 -12.41 -9.50 -14.38
CA GLU A 3 -12.96 -8.24 -13.85
C GLU A 3 -11.89 -7.36 -13.17
N HIS A 4 -10.78 -7.94 -12.72
CA HIS A 4 -9.69 -7.21 -12.04
C HIS A 4 -8.65 -6.59 -12.98
N THR A 5 -8.70 -6.86 -14.29
CA THR A 5 -7.64 -6.46 -15.24
C THR A 5 -7.92 -5.18 -16.01
N ARG A 6 -9.13 -4.63 -15.94
CA ARG A 6 -9.52 -3.43 -16.69
C ARG A 6 -10.39 -2.53 -15.84
N ASP A 7 -9.81 -1.41 -15.40
CA ASP A 7 -10.52 -0.31 -14.77
C ASP A 7 -10.10 0.99 -15.46
N SER A 8 -11.06 1.67 -16.12
CA SER A 8 -10.82 2.92 -16.84
C SER A 8 -10.67 4.14 -15.92
N THR A 9 -10.97 3.98 -14.63
CA THR A 9 -10.78 5.04 -13.62
C THR A 9 -9.33 5.15 -13.17
N VAL A 10 -8.50 4.17 -13.51
CA VAL A 10 -7.08 4.13 -13.14
C VAL A 10 -6.22 4.72 -14.24
N GLU A 11 -5.56 5.83 -13.92
CA GLU A 11 -4.69 6.53 -14.86
C GLU A 11 -3.38 5.77 -15.15
N ALA A 12 -2.79 6.10 -16.31
CA ALA A 12 -1.46 5.62 -16.67
C ALA A 12 -0.39 6.31 -15.80
N PRO A 13 0.68 5.60 -15.42
CA PRO A 13 1.79 6.21 -14.70
C PRO A 13 2.59 7.16 -15.61
N ALA A 14 3.27 8.14 -15.02
CA ALA A 14 4.20 9.02 -15.75
C ALA A 14 5.47 8.28 -16.24
N GLY A 15 5.82 7.16 -15.59
CA GLY A 15 6.96 6.29 -15.94
C GLY A 15 6.53 4.88 -16.34
N ASN A 16 7.45 3.92 -16.23
CA ASN A 16 7.17 2.50 -16.46
C ASN A 16 7.46 1.67 -15.18
N PRO A 17 6.72 1.92 -14.08
CA PRO A 17 6.90 1.15 -12.85
C PRO A 17 6.54 -0.32 -13.06
N THR A 18 7.10 -1.19 -12.23
CA THR A 18 6.73 -2.61 -12.26
C THR A 18 5.23 -2.78 -12.01
N GLY A 19 4.57 -3.56 -12.87
CA GLY A 19 3.11 -3.72 -12.90
C GLY A 19 2.42 -2.97 -14.05
N TRP A 20 3.09 -2.02 -14.72
CA TRP A 20 2.58 -1.36 -15.92
C TRP A 20 3.01 -2.11 -17.19
N GLN A 21 2.10 -2.29 -18.16
CA GLN A 21 2.36 -2.84 -19.49
C GLN A 21 2.36 -1.72 -20.55
N PRO A 22 3.51 -1.13 -20.92
CA PRO A 22 3.55 0.03 -21.82
C PRO A 22 3.01 -0.28 -23.21
N SER A 23 3.29 -1.47 -23.73
CA SER A 23 2.82 -1.90 -25.06
C SER A 23 1.31 -2.06 -25.15
N ALA A 24 0.65 -2.31 -24.00
CA ALA A 24 -0.77 -2.55 -23.93
C ALA A 24 -1.55 -1.40 -23.25
N GLY A 25 -0.84 -0.38 -22.76
CA GLY A 25 -1.42 0.81 -22.13
C GLY A 25 -2.28 0.51 -20.91
N ARG A 26 -1.91 -0.50 -20.10
CA ARG A 26 -2.67 -0.88 -18.90
C ARG A 26 -1.76 -1.42 -17.79
N TRP A 27 -2.28 -1.42 -16.57
CA TRP A 27 -1.72 -2.18 -15.46
C TRP A 27 -1.98 -3.68 -15.62
N ASP A 28 -1.10 -4.52 -15.07
CA ASP A 28 -1.28 -5.98 -15.00
C ASP A 28 -2.60 -6.31 -14.28
N HIS A 29 -2.85 -5.63 -13.16
CA HIS A 29 -4.07 -5.70 -12.35
C HIS A 29 -4.54 -4.27 -12.02
N ALA A 30 -5.64 -3.84 -12.65
CA ALA A 30 -6.13 -2.47 -12.48
C ALA A 30 -6.68 -2.24 -11.07
N THR A 31 -7.32 -3.23 -10.47
CA THR A 31 -7.82 -3.15 -9.08
C THR A 31 -6.67 -3.02 -8.09
N LEU A 32 -5.54 -3.70 -8.30
CA LEU A 32 -4.36 -3.56 -7.45
C LEU A 32 -3.82 -2.14 -7.48
N ARG A 33 -3.75 -1.54 -8.67
CA ARG A 33 -3.36 -0.14 -8.80
C ARG A 33 -4.36 0.79 -8.10
N ARG A 34 -5.66 0.54 -8.23
CA ARG A 34 -6.71 1.33 -7.58
C ARG A 34 -6.58 1.27 -6.05
N ALA A 35 -6.53 0.06 -5.49
CA ALA A 35 -6.32 -0.18 -4.07
C ALA A 35 -5.02 0.48 -3.57
N THR A 36 -3.93 0.36 -4.34
CA THR A 36 -2.65 1.02 -4.03
C THR A 36 -2.80 2.54 -3.96
N GLY A 37 -3.48 3.15 -4.93
CA GLY A 37 -3.70 4.58 -4.98
C GLY A 37 -4.47 5.09 -3.76
N HIS A 38 -5.62 4.49 -3.48
CA HIS A 38 -6.46 4.86 -2.33
C HIS A 38 -5.76 4.58 -0.99
N GLY A 39 -5.23 3.37 -0.81
CA GLY A 39 -4.55 2.97 0.41
C GLY A 39 -3.35 3.87 0.76
N VAL A 40 -2.51 4.21 -0.22
CA VAL A 40 -1.40 5.15 0.02
C VAL A 40 -1.88 6.54 0.39
N ARG A 41 -2.89 7.08 -0.30
CA ARG A 41 -3.42 8.41 0.01
C ARG A 41 -4.03 8.48 1.40
N LEU A 42 -4.78 7.45 1.80
CA LEU A 42 -5.35 7.30 3.14
C LEU A 42 -4.26 7.18 4.21
N PHE A 43 -3.24 6.34 4.00
CA PHE A 43 -2.09 6.26 4.89
C PHE A 43 -1.42 7.63 5.08
N ASN A 44 -1.21 8.35 3.98
CA ASN A 44 -0.53 9.65 3.98
C ASN A 44 -1.33 10.77 4.67
N ASP A 45 -2.63 10.57 4.83
CA ASP A 45 -3.53 11.45 5.58
C ASP A 45 -3.78 10.97 7.03
N GLY A 46 -3.18 9.84 7.42
CA GLY A 46 -3.32 9.27 8.77
C GLY A 46 -4.56 8.39 8.97
N ALA A 47 -5.32 8.12 7.91
CA ALA A 47 -6.45 7.18 7.89
C ALA A 47 -5.94 5.73 7.76
N PHE A 48 -5.27 5.24 8.80
CA PHE A 48 -4.55 3.97 8.75
C PHE A 48 -5.46 2.74 8.72
N HIS A 49 -6.66 2.83 9.29
CA HIS A 49 -7.62 1.72 9.26
C HIS A 49 -8.20 1.54 7.85
N GLU A 50 -8.64 2.64 7.25
CA GLU A 50 -9.16 2.68 5.88
C GLU A 50 -8.08 2.31 4.86
N SER A 51 -6.83 2.75 5.11
CA SER A 51 -5.69 2.29 4.33
C SER A 51 -5.48 0.78 4.42
N HIS A 52 -5.62 0.19 5.61
CA HIS A 52 -5.48 -1.25 5.81
C HIS A 52 -6.52 -2.00 4.98
N ASP A 53 -7.78 -1.57 5.06
CA ASP A 53 -8.91 -2.25 4.43
C ASP A 53 -8.80 -2.22 2.90
N CYS A 54 -8.30 -1.12 2.32
CA CYS A 54 -8.00 -1.04 0.88
C CYS A 54 -7.03 -2.14 0.42
N PHE A 55 -5.98 -2.43 1.20
CA PHE A 55 -5.01 -3.46 0.85
C PHE A 55 -5.47 -4.87 1.22
N GLU A 56 -6.28 -5.01 2.28
CA GLU A 56 -6.82 -6.30 2.73
C GLU A 56 -7.85 -6.85 1.75
N ASP A 57 -8.80 -6.02 1.30
CA ASP A 57 -9.80 -6.42 0.30
C ASP A 57 -9.11 -6.94 -0.98
N GLU A 58 -8.16 -6.16 -1.49
CA GLU A 58 -7.45 -6.52 -2.71
C GLU A 58 -6.51 -7.74 -2.53
N TRP A 59 -6.01 -7.99 -1.32
CA TRP A 59 -5.17 -9.16 -1.03
C TRP A 59 -5.87 -10.48 -1.33
N TYR A 60 -7.17 -10.58 -1.01
CA TYR A 60 -7.95 -11.82 -1.20
C TYR A 60 -8.13 -12.23 -2.68
N ASN A 61 -7.84 -11.33 -3.62
CA ASN A 61 -7.90 -11.60 -5.05
C ASN A 61 -6.71 -12.42 -5.58
N TYR A 62 -5.66 -12.62 -4.77
CA TYR A 62 -4.41 -13.24 -5.21
C TYR A 62 -4.11 -14.58 -4.52
N GLY A 63 -3.60 -15.53 -5.29
CA GLY A 63 -3.12 -16.81 -4.76
C GLY A 63 -1.91 -16.63 -3.84
N ASN A 64 -1.82 -17.51 -2.83
CA ASN A 64 -0.73 -17.50 -1.85
C ASN A 64 0.66 -17.56 -2.51
N GLY A 65 1.55 -16.67 -2.07
CA GLY A 65 2.96 -16.66 -2.45
C GLY A 65 3.29 -15.91 -3.74
N THR A 66 2.29 -15.37 -4.44
CA THR A 66 2.47 -14.43 -5.57
C THR A 66 3.10 -13.11 -5.11
N THR A 67 3.67 -12.34 -6.03
CA THR A 67 4.24 -11.03 -5.72
C THR A 67 3.15 -10.05 -5.29
N GLU A 68 2.00 -10.11 -5.94
CA GLU A 68 0.79 -9.33 -5.66
C GLU A 68 0.29 -9.60 -4.24
N SER A 69 0.14 -10.88 -3.87
CA SER A 69 -0.30 -11.26 -2.51
C SER A 69 0.71 -10.83 -1.45
N LYS A 70 2.01 -11.00 -1.70
CA LYS A 70 3.07 -10.53 -0.79
C LYS A 70 3.06 -9.01 -0.63
N TYR A 71 2.88 -8.28 -1.73
CA TYR A 71 2.79 -6.83 -1.70
C TYR A 71 1.59 -6.36 -0.88
N CYS A 72 0.38 -6.85 -1.19
CA CYS A 72 -0.84 -6.45 -0.47
C CYS A 72 -0.71 -6.75 1.02
N HIS A 73 -0.29 -7.98 1.37
CA HIS A 73 -0.11 -8.35 2.77
C HIS A 73 0.97 -7.51 3.45
N GLY A 74 2.08 -7.20 2.76
CA GLY A 74 3.09 -6.28 3.28
C GLY A 74 2.49 -4.90 3.60
N MET A 75 1.68 -4.34 2.71
CA MET A 75 1.06 -3.02 2.90
C MET A 75 -0.05 -3.01 3.97
N VAL A 76 -0.81 -4.09 4.10
CA VAL A 76 -1.74 -4.33 5.24
C VAL A 76 -1.00 -4.17 6.57
N GLN A 77 0.16 -4.83 6.70
CA GLN A 77 0.98 -4.78 7.91
C GLN A 77 1.62 -3.40 8.15
N VAL A 78 1.98 -2.67 7.08
CA VAL A 78 2.45 -1.27 7.16
C VAL A 78 1.38 -0.37 7.76
N ALA A 79 0.15 -0.43 7.23
CA ALA A 79 -0.96 0.39 7.70
C ALA A 79 -1.34 0.03 9.15
N ALA A 80 -1.49 -1.26 9.46
CA ALA A 80 -1.78 -1.72 10.82
C ALA A 80 -0.69 -1.33 11.82
N GLY A 81 0.59 -1.40 11.45
CA GLY A 81 1.70 -1.03 12.33
C GLY A 81 1.69 0.47 12.65
N ALA A 82 1.46 1.33 11.65
CA ALA A 82 1.32 2.76 11.86
C ALA A 82 0.10 3.08 12.75
N TYR A 83 -1.03 2.40 12.55
CA TYR A 83 -2.21 2.52 13.40
C TYR A 83 -1.91 2.17 14.87
N LYS A 84 -1.16 1.08 15.12
CA LYS A 84 -0.74 0.72 16.50
C LYS A 84 0.10 1.81 17.16
N ARG A 85 0.99 2.44 16.41
CA ARG A 85 1.83 3.53 16.90
C ARG A 85 1.00 4.77 17.22
N VAL A 86 0.20 5.25 16.27
CA VAL A 86 -0.45 6.56 16.37
C VAL A 86 -1.66 6.55 17.31
N ASP A 87 -2.54 5.56 17.18
CA ASP A 87 -3.82 5.55 17.89
C ASP A 87 -3.75 4.87 19.26
N PHE A 88 -2.77 3.98 19.46
CA PHE A 88 -2.65 3.19 20.68
C PHE A 88 -1.33 3.40 21.44
N ALA A 89 -0.41 4.23 20.93
CA ALA A 89 0.94 4.40 21.48
C ALA A 89 1.65 3.06 21.76
N ASN A 90 1.39 2.06 20.91
CA ASN A 90 1.83 0.68 21.10
C ASN A 90 3.01 0.35 20.17
N ASP A 91 4.21 0.72 20.62
CA ASP A 91 5.44 0.52 19.86
C ASP A 91 5.81 -0.97 19.69
N ASP A 92 5.51 -1.82 20.68
CA ASP A 92 5.75 -3.26 20.57
C ASP A 92 4.87 -3.90 19.49
N GLY A 93 3.60 -3.49 19.44
CA GLY A 93 2.66 -3.89 18.39
C GLY A 93 3.10 -3.41 17.01
N MET A 94 3.50 -2.13 16.90
CA MET A 94 4.06 -1.57 15.66
C MET A 94 5.28 -2.39 15.19
N ARG A 95 6.24 -2.68 16.09
CA ARG A 95 7.46 -3.43 15.76
C ARG A 95 7.15 -4.81 15.20
N SER A 96 6.27 -5.57 15.86
CA SER A 96 5.88 -6.90 15.39
C SER A 96 5.25 -6.88 13.99
N LEU A 97 4.42 -5.87 13.70
CA LEU A 97 3.77 -5.74 12.39
C LEU A 97 4.78 -5.28 11.32
N PHE A 98 5.70 -4.37 11.65
CA PHE A 98 6.74 -3.90 10.73
C PHE A 98 7.76 -4.99 10.38
N GLU A 99 8.17 -5.81 11.34
CA GLU A 99 9.01 -7.00 11.06
C GLU A 99 8.31 -7.95 10.10
N THR A 100 7.00 -8.16 10.26
CA THR A 100 6.18 -9.01 9.39
C THR A 100 6.04 -8.38 8.00
N ALA A 101 5.77 -7.07 7.92
CA ALA A 101 5.71 -6.32 6.68
C ALA A 101 7.01 -6.46 5.86
N LEU A 102 8.18 -6.32 6.50
CA LEU A 102 9.48 -6.48 5.86
C LEU A 102 9.69 -7.88 5.27
N GLN A 103 9.20 -8.93 5.95
CA GLN A 103 9.26 -10.30 5.43
C GLN A 103 8.40 -10.47 4.16
N TYR A 104 7.21 -9.88 4.14
CA TYR A 104 6.33 -9.94 2.96
C TYR A 104 6.86 -9.10 1.80
N LEU A 105 7.36 -7.89 2.06
CA LEU A 105 7.93 -7.00 1.05
C LEU A 105 9.32 -7.45 0.55
N HIS A 106 9.88 -8.52 1.11
CA HIS A 106 11.11 -9.11 0.61
C HIS A 106 10.90 -9.72 -0.79
N GLY A 107 11.69 -9.24 -1.75
CA GLY A 107 11.62 -9.66 -3.15
C GLY A 107 10.52 -8.98 -3.98
N VAL A 108 9.69 -8.13 -3.37
CA VAL A 108 8.81 -7.22 -4.12
C VAL A 108 9.68 -6.16 -4.81
N PRO A 109 9.43 -5.86 -6.11
CA PRO A 109 10.14 -4.81 -6.84
C PRO A 109 10.10 -3.46 -6.12
N ASN A 110 11.17 -2.67 -6.25
CA ASN A 110 11.31 -1.42 -5.50
C ASN A 110 10.34 -0.32 -5.94
N ASP A 111 9.77 -0.43 -7.14
CA ASP A 111 8.89 0.55 -7.78
C ASP A 111 7.49 -0.04 -8.08
N TYR A 112 7.08 -1.06 -7.33
CA TYR A 112 5.89 -1.86 -7.61
C TYR A 112 4.61 -1.02 -7.55
N TYR A 113 3.81 -1.06 -8.62
CA TYR A 113 2.56 -0.32 -8.77
C TYR A 113 2.67 1.20 -8.54
N GLY A 114 3.87 1.75 -8.74
CA GLY A 114 4.17 3.17 -8.54
C GLY A 114 4.61 3.54 -7.13
N VAL A 115 4.55 2.62 -6.16
CA VAL A 115 5.03 2.84 -4.79
C VAL A 115 6.55 2.69 -4.75
N ASP A 116 7.23 3.60 -4.04
CA ASP A 116 8.63 3.42 -3.66
C ASP A 116 8.73 2.43 -2.48
N VAL A 117 8.67 1.14 -2.81
CA VAL A 117 8.76 0.03 -1.85
C VAL A 117 10.12 0.01 -1.15
N LEU A 118 11.19 0.53 -1.79
CA LEU A 118 12.47 0.70 -1.12
C LEU A 118 12.35 1.72 0.02
N ALA A 119 11.78 2.89 -0.24
CA ALA A 119 11.55 3.90 0.79
C ALA A 119 10.65 3.38 1.92
N VAL A 120 9.60 2.60 1.60
CA VAL A 120 8.76 1.93 2.61
C VAL A 120 9.63 1.04 3.51
N ARG A 121 10.37 0.08 2.93
CA ARG A 121 11.20 -0.84 3.74
C ARG A 121 12.25 -0.10 4.57
N THR A 122 12.85 0.96 4.03
CA THR A 122 13.80 1.80 4.79
C THR A 122 13.12 2.50 5.96
N ALA A 123 11.94 3.08 5.76
CA ALA A 123 11.20 3.74 6.84
C ALA A 123 10.81 2.76 7.95
N LEU A 124 10.30 1.58 7.61
CA LEU A 124 9.98 0.54 8.60
C LEU A 124 11.22 0.10 9.37
N THR A 125 12.33 -0.15 8.67
CA THR A 125 13.60 -0.56 9.30
C THR A 125 14.10 0.50 10.29
N ASN A 126 14.00 1.79 9.93
CA ASN A 126 14.37 2.87 10.85
C ASN A 126 13.40 2.98 12.03
N ALA A 127 12.10 2.78 11.82
CA ALA A 127 11.09 2.79 12.86
C ALA A 127 11.22 1.62 13.85
N LEU A 128 11.82 0.50 13.41
CA LEU A 128 12.23 -0.60 14.29
C LEU A 128 13.40 -0.20 15.21
N GLU A 129 14.14 0.87 14.96
CA GLU A 129 15.15 1.36 15.91
C GLU A 129 14.59 2.55 16.70
N ASP A 130 13.95 3.49 16.01
CA ASP A 130 13.36 4.71 16.55
C ASP A 130 11.91 4.89 16.05
N PRO A 131 10.88 4.51 16.83
CA PRO A 131 9.48 4.58 16.42
C PRO A 131 9.03 5.96 15.95
N ALA A 132 9.63 7.04 16.45
CA ALA A 132 9.29 8.39 16.05
C ALA A 132 9.57 8.68 14.56
N GLN A 133 10.38 7.86 13.88
CA GLN A 133 10.67 8.00 12.46
C GLN A 133 9.46 7.74 11.55
N ILE A 134 8.44 7.01 12.04
CA ILE A 134 7.21 6.79 11.26
C ILE A 134 6.17 7.90 11.49
N ASP A 135 6.30 8.69 12.56
CA ASP A 135 5.34 9.72 12.92
C ASP A 135 5.33 10.82 11.83
N GLY A 136 4.21 10.93 11.11
CA GLY A 136 4.04 11.89 10.00
C GLY A 136 4.80 11.52 8.71
N TRP A 137 5.44 10.35 8.66
CA TRP A 137 6.04 9.86 7.41
C TRP A 137 4.94 9.48 6.41
N ARG A 138 5.20 9.74 5.13
CA ARG A 138 4.24 9.51 4.04
C ARG A 138 4.84 8.58 2.99
N ILE A 139 4.11 7.60 2.51
CA ILE A 139 4.52 6.69 1.43
C ILE A 139 4.65 7.47 0.11
N PRO A 140 5.79 7.36 -0.59
CA PRO A 140 5.91 7.92 -1.94
C PRO A 140 5.12 7.08 -2.96
N LEU A 141 4.39 7.77 -3.83
CA LEU A 141 3.62 7.19 -4.93
C LEU A 141 3.84 8.05 -6.18
N ASP A 142 4.27 7.41 -7.27
CA ASP A 142 4.55 8.04 -8.58
C ASP A 142 5.51 9.23 -8.50
N GLY A 143 6.44 9.20 -7.55
CA GLY A 143 7.42 10.27 -7.32
C GLY A 143 6.92 11.43 -6.45
N GLU A 144 5.67 11.36 -5.97
CA GLU A 144 5.05 12.35 -5.07
C GLU A 144 4.69 11.72 -3.72
N ARG A 145 3.99 12.47 -2.86
CA ARG A 145 3.44 12.00 -1.56
C ARG A 145 1.99 12.47 -1.43
N PRO A 146 1.07 11.92 -2.24
CA PRO A 146 -0.31 12.38 -2.30
C PRO A 146 -1.05 12.05 -1.00
N ILE A 147 -2.03 12.86 -0.63
CA ILE A 147 -2.91 12.65 0.54
C ILE A 147 -4.34 12.36 0.06
N ALA A 148 -5.17 11.83 0.95
CA ALA A 148 -6.55 11.49 0.67
C ALA A 148 -7.40 12.71 0.28
N GLY A 149 -8.30 12.50 -0.66
CA GLY A 149 -9.46 13.33 -0.92
C GLY A 149 -10.76 12.54 -0.70
N PRO A 150 -11.94 13.17 -0.90
CA PRO A 150 -13.23 12.53 -0.63
C PRO A 150 -13.43 11.17 -1.32
N ALA A 151 -12.98 11.04 -2.57
CA ALA A 151 -13.11 9.79 -3.31
C ALA A 151 -12.32 8.62 -2.73
N ASP A 152 -11.26 8.88 -1.95
CA ASP A 152 -10.50 7.81 -1.29
C ASP A 152 -11.25 7.27 -0.06
N TYR A 153 -11.95 8.14 0.67
CA TYR A 153 -12.82 7.73 1.77
C TYR A 153 -14.08 7.03 1.26
N ASP A 154 -14.72 7.57 0.21
CA ASP A 154 -15.88 6.92 -0.43
C ASP A 154 -15.51 5.51 -0.93
N TYR A 155 -14.29 5.32 -1.44
CA TYR A 155 -13.78 4.02 -1.84
C TYR A 155 -13.65 3.08 -0.64
N ALA A 156 -12.99 3.51 0.44
CA ALA A 156 -12.81 2.68 1.63
C ALA A 156 -14.15 2.28 2.28
N GLU A 157 -15.08 3.22 2.43
CA GLU A 157 -16.43 2.93 2.96
C GLU A 157 -17.15 1.86 2.13
N SER A 158 -16.97 1.85 0.80
CA SER A 158 -17.61 0.87 -0.07
C SER A 158 -17.06 -0.56 0.06
N LEU A 159 -15.94 -0.77 0.77
CA LEU A 159 -15.36 -2.09 1.01
C LEU A 159 -15.93 -2.77 2.26
N GLU A 160 -16.61 -2.02 3.14
CA GLU A 160 -17.18 -2.54 4.39
C GLU A 160 -18.57 -3.19 4.20
N ASP A 161 -19.18 -3.04 3.01
CA ASP A 161 -20.53 -3.52 2.64
C ASP A 161 -20.56 -4.94 2.01
#